data_AF-A0A0M3A6H4-F1
#
_entry.id   AF-A0A0M3A6H4-F1
#
_cell.length_a   1.000
_cell.length_b   1.000
_cell.length_c   1.000
_cell.angle_alpha   90.00
_cell.angle_beta   90.00
_cell.angle_gamma   90.00
#
_symmetry.space_group_name_H-M   'P 1'
#
loop_
_entity.id
_entity.type
_entity.pdbx_description
1 polymer ?
#
loop_
_entity_poly.entity_id
_entity_poly.type
_entity_poly.pdbx_seq_one_letter_code
_entity_poly.pdbx_strand_id
1 'polypeptide(L)'
;MIPIETPKTLLVKALVQFWEDSTINGVEDTNDGANVPCKDGEIWSPKINIESGIIENWEIGKTAKIHYKVSNCCSWELLDANGNVIKSQDGYVPRTLSPADYGFGDYIIMNIDENGQIENWEFNSKDFEVTV
;
A
#
# COMPACT_ATOMS: atom_id res chain seq x y z
N MET A 1 -1.60 30.28 14.79
CA MET A 1 -0.85 29.12 14.31
C MET A 1 -1.89 28.16 13.75
N ILE A 2 -1.92 27.94 12.44
CA ILE A 2 -2.82 26.94 11.83
C ILE A 2 -2.21 25.57 12.20
N PRO A 3 -2.99 24.61 12.72
CA PRO A 3 -2.48 23.26 12.95
C PRO A 3 -1.92 22.71 11.63
N ILE A 4 -0.69 22.22 11.65
CA ILE A 4 -0.18 21.44 10.53
C ILE A 4 -0.98 20.14 10.54
N GLU A 5 -1.83 19.94 9.54
CA GLU A 5 -2.60 18.70 9.43
C GLU A 5 -1.63 17.53 9.30
N THR A 6 -1.69 16.63 10.28
CA THR A 6 -0.84 15.44 10.32
C THR A 6 -1.57 14.31 9.62
N PRO A 7 -0.94 13.63 8.64
CA PRO A 7 -1.61 12.56 7.93
C PRO A 7 -1.89 11.39 8.86
N LYS A 8 -3.08 10.79 8.71
CA LYS A 8 -3.56 9.63 9.46
C LYS A 8 -3.73 8.40 8.60
N THR A 9 -4.09 8.57 7.34
CA THR A 9 -4.29 7.46 6.40
C THR A 9 -3.43 7.66 5.15
N LEU A 10 -2.80 6.59 4.71
CA LEU A 10 -2.18 6.47 3.39
C LEU A 10 -3.11 5.63 2.52
N LEU A 11 -3.75 6.25 1.52
CA LEU A 11 -4.49 5.54 0.49
C LEU A 11 -3.56 5.29 -0.69
N VAL A 12 -3.32 4.02 -1.00
CA VAL A 12 -2.51 3.60 -2.15
C VAL A 12 -3.44 3.27 -3.31
N LYS A 13 -3.00 3.50 -4.55
CA LYS A 13 -3.66 3.06 -5.78
C LYS A 13 -2.57 2.62 -6.76
N ALA A 14 -2.34 1.31 -6.83
CA ALA A 14 -1.28 0.73 -7.64
C ALA A 14 -1.85 -0.15 -8.76
N LEU A 15 -1.45 0.12 -10.01
CA LEU A 15 -1.72 -0.78 -11.13
C LEU A 15 -0.71 -1.96 -11.09
N VAL A 16 -1.20 -3.15 -10.76
CA VAL A 16 -0.37 -4.35 -10.61
C VAL A 16 -0.24 -5.07 -11.95
N GLN A 17 0.99 -5.45 -12.29
CA GLN A 17 1.29 -6.14 -13.55
C GLN A 17 1.22 -7.66 -13.45
N PHE A 18 1.69 -8.22 -12.33
CA PHE A 18 1.77 -9.66 -12.07
C PHE A 18 1.21 -9.92 -10.67
N TRP A 19 -0.03 -10.35 -10.61
CA TRP A 19 -0.73 -10.63 -9.35
C TRP A 19 -0.27 -11.96 -8.76
N GLU A 20 0.01 -12.93 -9.64
CA GLU A 20 0.45 -14.29 -9.37
C GLU A 20 1.81 -14.39 -8.66
N ASP A 21 2.62 -13.32 -8.70
CA ASP A 21 3.89 -13.23 -7.96
C ASP A 21 3.67 -13.12 -6.43
N SER A 22 2.43 -12.90 -5.99
CA SER A 22 2.05 -12.83 -4.58
C SER A 22 1.34 -14.09 -4.11
N THR A 23 1.42 -14.37 -2.80
CA THR A 23 0.66 -15.48 -2.20
C THR A 23 -0.40 -14.96 -1.24
N ILE A 24 -1.61 -15.49 -1.34
CA ILE A 24 -2.74 -15.25 -0.44
C ILE A 24 -3.06 -16.55 0.28
N ASN A 25 -3.04 -16.56 1.61
CA ASN A 25 -3.18 -17.78 2.44
C ASN A 25 -2.17 -18.88 2.06
N GLY A 26 -0.97 -18.49 1.66
CA GLY A 26 0.11 -19.41 1.28
C GLY A 26 -0.04 -20.05 -0.11
N VAL A 27 -1.02 -19.64 -0.91
CA VAL A 27 -1.20 -20.07 -2.30
C VAL A 27 -0.97 -18.89 -3.23
N GLU A 28 -0.29 -19.09 -4.36
CA GLU A 28 -0.14 -18.06 -5.41
C GLU A 28 -1.51 -17.49 -5.79
N ASP A 29 -1.59 -16.18 -5.97
CA ASP A 29 -2.81 -15.55 -6.46
C ASP A 29 -3.02 -15.91 -7.95
N THR A 30 -4.20 -15.60 -8.47
CA THR A 30 -4.49 -15.78 -9.89
C THR A 30 -3.86 -14.66 -10.71
N ASN A 31 -3.70 -14.88 -12.02
CA ASN A 31 -3.18 -13.85 -12.94
C ASN A 31 -4.02 -12.57 -12.99
N ASP A 32 -5.27 -12.61 -12.48
CA ASP A 32 -6.18 -11.48 -12.36
C ASP A 32 -6.41 -11.04 -10.91
N GLY A 33 -5.60 -11.52 -9.95
CA GLY A 33 -5.64 -11.08 -8.55
C GLY A 33 -6.97 -11.34 -7.85
N ALA A 34 -7.65 -12.45 -8.16
CA ALA A 34 -9.01 -12.71 -7.69
C ALA A 34 -9.09 -12.96 -6.17
N ASN A 35 -7.98 -13.28 -5.51
CA ASN A 35 -7.98 -13.63 -4.10
C ASN A 35 -7.51 -12.51 -3.17
N VAL A 36 -6.71 -11.56 -3.66
CA VAL A 36 -6.20 -10.48 -2.81
C VAL A 36 -7.31 -9.50 -2.36
N PRO A 37 -7.32 -9.12 -1.07
CA PRO A 37 -8.13 -8.00 -0.61
C PRO A 37 -7.74 -6.66 -1.25
N CYS A 38 -8.63 -5.68 -1.11
CA CYS A 38 -8.41 -4.29 -1.56
C CYS A 38 -8.25 -4.11 -3.08
N LYS A 39 -8.50 -5.13 -3.90
CA LYS A 39 -8.55 -4.99 -5.36
C LYS A 39 -9.82 -4.27 -5.81
N ASP A 40 -9.66 -3.29 -6.68
CA ASP A 40 -10.72 -2.57 -7.38
C ASP A 40 -10.38 -2.52 -8.88
N GLY A 41 -11.03 -3.39 -9.67
CA GLY A 41 -10.64 -3.60 -11.07
C GLY A 41 -9.19 -4.10 -11.16
N GLU A 42 -8.33 -3.36 -11.85
CA GLU A 42 -6.88 -3.65 -11.98
C GLU A 42 -6.02 -2.91 -10.94
N ILE A 43 -6.64 -2.17 -10.02
CA ILE A 43 -5.94 -1.35 -9.02
C ILE A 43 -5.96 -2.06 -7.67
N TRP A 44 -4.80 -2.16 -7.03
CA TRP A 44 -4.72 -2.50 -5.62
C TRP A 44 -4.81 -1.22 -4.77
N SER A 45 -5.82 -1.15 -3.90
CA SER A 45 -6.27 0.08 -3.23
C SER A 45 -6.39 -0.05 -1.69
N PRO A 46 -5.30 -0.38 -0.97
CA PRO A 46 -5.33 -0.47 0.49
C PRO A 46 -5.40 0.93 1.15
N LYS A 47 -6.16 1.02 2.23
CA LYS A 47 -6.24 2.16 3.14
C LYS A 47 -5.44 1.85 4.40
N ILE A 48 -4.24 2.41 4.50
CA ILE A 48 -3.30 2.08 5.56
C ILE A 48 -3.39 3.15 6.65
N ASN A 49 -3.67 2.73 7.88
CA ASN A 49 -3.51 3.57 9.05
C ASN A 49 -2.01 3.84 9.28
N ILE A 50 -1.58 5.09 9.16
CA ILE A 50 -0.15 5.47 9.15
C ILE A 50 0.56 5.09 10.45
N GLU A 51 -0.12 5.24 11.59
CA GLU A 51 0.47 5.01 12.90
C GLU A 51 0.66 3.52 13.19
N SER A 52 -0.33 2.69 12.85
CA SER A 52 -0.32 1.26 13.18
C SER A 52 0.19 0.36 12.05
N GLY A 53 0.11 0.79 10.79
CA GLY A 53 0.36 -0.07 9.63
C GLY A 53 -0.75 -1.07 9.33
N ILE A 54 -1.92 -0.90 9.95
CA ILE A 54 -3.09 -1.74 9.68
C ILE A 54 -3.76 -1.26 8.39
N ILE A 55 -4.03 -2.20 7.48
CA ILE A 55 -4.86 -1.96 6.30
C ILE A 55 -6.33 -2.04 6.72
N GLU A 56 -6.99 -0.89 6.83
CA GLU A 56 -8.35 -0.75 7.40
C GLU A 56 -9.43 -1.44 6.54
N ASN A 57 -9.19 -1.62 5.24
CA ASN A 57 -10.08 -2.30 4.31
C ASN A 57 -9.56 -3.69 3.90
N TRP A 58 -8.73 -4.32 4.72
CA TRP A 58 -8.31 -5.71 4.54
C TRP A 58 -9.44 -6.69 4.88
N GLU A 59 -9.52 -7.79 4.14
CA GLU A 59 -10.43 -8.89 4.46
C GLU A 59 -9.83 -9.72 5.60
N ILE A 60 -10.40 -9.57 6.81
CA ILE A 60 -9.93 -10.27 8.00
C ILE A 60 -9.95 -11.79 7.79
N GLY A 61 -8.88 -12.46 8.26
CA GLY A 61 -8.65 -13.90 8.11
C GLY A 61 -7.75 -14.26 6.93
N LYS A 62 -7.43 -13.31 6.03
CA LYS A 62 -6.48 -13.54 4.93
C LYS A 62 -5.08 -13.10 5.32
N THR A 63 -4.10 -13.97 5.09
CA THR A 63 -2.67 -13.62 5.14
C THR A 63 -2.16 -13.38 3.72
N ALA A 64 -1.15 -12.54 3.55
CA ALA A 64 -0.54 -12.32 2.25
C ALA A 64 0.98 -12.11 2.33
N LYS A 65 1.68 -12.59 1.29
CA LYS A 65 3.02 -12.13 0.93
C LYS A 65 2.92 -11.46 -0.43
N ILE A 66 2.93 -10.14 -0.41
CA ILE A 66 2.77 -9.28 -1.57
C ILE A 66 4.14 -9.06 -2.23
N HIS A 67 4.18 -9.23 -3.54
CA HIS A 67 5.33 -8.96 -4.40
C HIS A 67 4.83 -8.42 -5.75
N TYR A 68 4.32 -7.19 -5.77
CA TYR A 68 3.74 -6.60 -6.97
C TYR A 68 4.75 -5.75 -7.72
N LYS A 69 4.91 -6.05 -9.01
CA LYS A 69 5.49 -5.11 -9.96
C LYS A 69 4.45 -4.06 -10.36
N VAL A 70 4.82 -2.79 -10.23
CA VAL A 70 3.97 -1.63 -10.56
C VAL A 70 4.61 -0.88 -11.72
N SER A 71 3.88 -0.71 -12.83
CA SER A 71 4.41 -0.07 -14.06
C SER A 71 4.30 1.46 -14.00
N ASN A 72 5.02 2.13 -13.10
CA ASN A 72 5.03 3.60 -12.95
C ASN A 72 3.64 4.26 -12.81
N CYS A 73 2.65 3.50 -12.35
CA CYS A 73 1.29 3.95 -12.07
C CYS A 73 0.94 3.64 -10.61
N CYS A 74 1.83 4.04 -9.70
CA CYS A 74 1.55 4.05 -8.27
C CYS A 74 1.16 5.47 -7.89
N SER A 75 -0.13 5.68 -7.60
CA SER A 75 -0.58 6.92 -6.98
C SER A 75 -0.89 6.70 -5.51
N TRP A 76 -0.80 7.77 -4.73
CA TRP A 76 -1.12 7.74 -3.31
C TRP A 76 -1.71 9.07 -2.85
N GLU A 77 -2.47 9.01 -1.76
CA GLU A 77 -3.05 10.15 -1.06
C GLU A 77 -2.76 10.02 0.45
N LEU A 78 -2.24 11.08 1.05
CA LEU A 78 -2.14 11.25 2.50
C LEU A 78 -3.38 12.02 2.97
N LEU A 79 -4.15 11.40 3.85
CA LEU A 79 -5.42 11.94 4.35
C LEU A 79 -5.31 12.38 5.80
N ASP A 80 -6.01 13.46 6.17
CA ASP A 80 -6.18 13.88 7.57
C ASP A 80 -7.13 12.95 8.34
N ALA A 81 -7.36 13.23 9.63
CA ALA A 81 -8.28 12.46 10.46
C ALA A 81 -9.76 12.52 10.03
N ASN A 82 -10.13 13.48 9.17
CA ASN A 82 -11.47 13.64 8.64
C ASN A 82 -11.62 13.02 7.23
N GLY A 83 -10.54 12.45 6.67
CA GLY A 83 -10.51 11.90 5.32
C GLY A 83 -10.26 12.93 4.22
N ASN A 84 -9.88 14.16 4.55
CA ASN A 84 -9.50 15.17 3.58
C ASN A 84 -8.09 14.89 3.04
N VAL A 85 -7.88 15.09 1.74
CA VAL A 85 -6.56 14.93 1.12
C VAL A 85 -5.65 16.09 1.55
N ILE A 86 -4.58 15.78 2.26
CA ILE A 86 -3.49 16.72 2.60
C ILE A 86 -2.50 16.79 1.45
N LYS A 87 -2.18 15.64 0.85
CA LYS A 87 -1.20 15.52 -0.23
C LYS A 87 -1.50 14.31 -1.10
N SER A 88 -1.14 14.40 -2.38
CA SER A 88 -1.22 13.28 -3.31
C SER A 88 -0.10 13.35 -4.33
N GLN A 89 0.28 12.20 -4.89
CA GLN A 89 1.21 12.12 -6.02
C GLN A 89 0.91 10.88 -6.85
N ASP A 90 1.30 10.93 -8.12
CA ASP A 90 1.37 9.78 -9.02
C ASP A 90 2.82 9.55 -9.48
N GLY A 91 3.20 8.30 -9.70
CA GLY A 91 4.51 7.89 -10.20
C GLY A 91 5.09 6.67 -9.48
N TYR A 92 6.24 6.88 -8.83
CA TYR A 92 7.04 5.81 -8.21
C TYR A 92 6.40 5.26 -6.94
N VAL A 93 6.70 3.99 -6.66
CA VAL A 93 6.34 3.32 -5.40
C VAL A 93 7.21 3.88 -4.26
N PRO A 94 6.61 4.47 -3.21
CA PRO A 94 7.34 4.89 -2.01
C PRO A 94 8.01 3.71 -1.31
N ARG A 95 9.23 3.89 -0.78
CA ARG A 95 9.96 2.83 -0.04
C ARG A 95 9.18 2.31 1.17
N THR A 96 8.36 3.14 1.79
CA THR A 96 7.42 2.78 2.85
C THR A 96 6.49 1.62 2.46
N LEU A 97 6.17 1.42 1.17
CA LEU A 97 5.34 0.32 0.67
C LEU A 97 6.12 -0.98 0.40
N SER A 98 7.40 -1.04 0.73
CA SER A 98 8.24 -2.25 0.56
C SER A 98 8.96 -2.63 1.87
N PRO A 99 8.28 -2.80 3.02
CA PRO A 99 8.95 -3.11 4.28
C PRO A 99 9.62 -4.49 4.31
N ALA A 100 9.17 -5.45 3.48
CA ALA A 100 9.73 -6.81 3.48
C ALA A 100 11.01 -6.95 2.63
N ASP A 101 11.20 -6.12 1.59
CA ASP A 101 12.43 -6.08 0.79
C ASP A 101 12.55 -4.78 -0.01
N TYR A 102 13.71 -4.53 -0.62
CA TYR A 102 13.99 -3.32 -1.38
C TYR A 102 13.26 -3.32 -2.74
N GLY A 103 12.20 -2.52 -2.87
CA GLY A 103 11.37 -2.47 -4.08
C GLY A 103 11.88 -1.59 -5.24
N PHE A 104 13.01 -0.88 -5.06
CA PHE A 104 13.66 -0.02 -6.08
C PHE A 104 12.75 1.03 -6.77
N GLY A 105 11.60 1.37 -6.18
CA GLY A 105 10.64 2.33 -6.74
C GLY A 105 9.61 1.73 -7.71
N ASP A 106 9.74 0.46 -8.06
CA ASP A 106 8.86 -0.25 -9.01
C ASP A 106 8.06 -1.38 -8.36
N TYR A 107 8.42 -1.80 -7.13
CA TYR A 107 7.79 -2.94 -6.48
C TYR A 107 7.21 -2.61 -5.10
N ILE A 108 6.00 -3.12 -4.85
CA ILE A 108 5.40 -3.18 -3.52
C ILE A 108 5.71 -4.57 -2.96
N ILE A 109 6.39 -4.64 -1.82
CA ILE A 109 6.85 -5.90 -1.22
C ILE A 109 6.57 -5.89 0.29
N MET A 110 5.55 -6.62 0.72
CA MET A 110 5.11 -6.63 2.13
C MET A 110 4.50 -7.96 2.55
N ASN A 111 4.67 -8.31 3.83
CA ASN A 111 3.94 -9.40 4.46
C ASN A 111 2.79 -8.80 5.27
N ILE A 112 1.60 -9.40 5.17
CA ILE A 112 0.38 -8.94 5.82
C ILE A 112 -0.22 -10.12 6.59
N ASP A 113 -0.52 -9.92 7.86
CA ASP A 113 -1.16 -10.93 8.70
C ASP A 113 -2.69 -10.99 8.50
N GLU A 114 -3.33 -11.93 9.19
CA GLU A 114 -4.78 -12.15 9.13
C GLU A 114 -5.63 -10.95 9.60
N ASN A 115 -5.05 -9.99 10.33
CA ASN A 115 -5.72 -8.79 10.80
C ASN A 115 -5.46 -7.57 9.90
N GLY A 116 -4.73 -7.75 8.80
CA GLY A 116 -4.31 -6.67 7.92
C GLY A 116 -3.11 -5.88 8.44
N GLN A 117 -2.38 -6.39 9.46
CA GLN A 117 -1.16 -5.76 9.95
C GLN A 117 -0.04 -5.99 8.96
N ILE A 118 0.59 -4.90 8.50
CA ILE A 118 1.81 -4.97 7.70
C ILE A 118 3.00 -5.26 8.63
N GLU A 119 3.75 -6.32 8.33
CA GLU A 119 4.96 -6.67 9.06
C GLU A 119 6.05 -5.61 8.83
N ASN A 120 6.75 -5.21 9.89
CA ASN A 120 7.83 -4.21 9.85
C ASN A 120 7.39 -2.85 9.28
N TRP A 121 6.12 -2.49 9.47
CA TRP A 121 5.63 -1.18 9.05
C TRP A 121 6.39 -0.06 9.77
N GLU A 122 6.98 0.84 8.97
CA GLU A 122 7.60 2.06 9.44
C GLU A 122 7.30 3.17 8.43
N PHE A 123 6.41 4.08 8.81
CA PHE A 123 6.05 5.20 7.94
C PHE A 123 7.20 6.23 7.90
N ASN A 124 7.73 6.48 6.71
CA ASN A 124 8.71 7.54 6.49
C ASN A 124 8.11 8.65 5.63
N SER A 125 7.80 9.79 6.25
CA SER A 125 7.20 10.94 5.55
C SER A 125 8.03 11.46 4.39
N LYS A 126 9.35 11.25 4.39
CA LYS A 126 10.25 11.70 3.32
C LYS A 126 10.02 10.97 2.01
N ASP A 127 9.53 9.74 2.05
CA ASP A 127 9.17 8.98 0.84
C ASP A 127 7.96 9.60 0.11
N PHE A 128 7.25 10.50 0.80
CA PHE A 128 6.08 11.21 0.32
C PHE A 128 6.35 12.70 0.14
N GLU A 129 7.61 13.14 0.15
CA GLU A 129 8.03 14.49 -0.22
C GLU A 129 8.15 14.60 -1.75
N VAL A 130 7.73 15.74 -2.33
CA VAL A 130 7.84 15.90 -3.79
C VAL A 130 9.30 16.26 -4.07
N THR A 131 10.03 15.38 -4.74
CA THR A 131 11.32 15.76 -5.33
C THR A 131 11.03 16.61 -6.57
N VAL A 132 11.26 17.92 -6.45
CA VAL A 132 11.27 18.87 -7.58
C VAL A 132 12.48 18.65 -8.48
#